data_AF-A0A933KEG0-F1
#
_entry.id   AF-A0A933KEG0-F1
#
_cell.length_a   1.000
_cell.length_b   1.000
_cell.length_c   1.000
_cell.angle_alpha   90.00
_cell.angle_beta   90.00
_cell.angle_gamma   90.00
#
_symmetry.space_group_name_H-M   'P 1'
#
loop_
_entity.id
_entity.type
_entity.pdbx_description
1 polymer ?
#
loop_
_entity_poly.entity_id
_entity_poly.type
_entity_poly.pdbx_seq_one_letter_code
_entity_poly.pdbx_strand_id
1 'polypeptide(L)'
;MRRGMDILIVDDEEDIRTVIHERFEERQDHPTMASNAAEALGLCHDRYFDVAILDIKMPGMDGIELYRQLKEIQPTMEVLFITGHASVDTALEAMKLGAYDYLIKPVELAELEILARKAYEKRMLRKQTILLKEELARRGVRAGLVGTSPVLDDVLRSIHQVARTDSPVLIEGETGTGKELVAQEIHAASARRDSPIIAVNCGALQDTLIENELFGHEKGAFTGAIAFKRGLFEAADEGTLFIDEIGELNMAAQVKLLRVLETGAFRRLGDTRETHVDVRLICATNRILEEEVRKGRFREDLFYRLNVFRIEIPPLRQRREDVPLLAYHFLKHGRAAVGNAPTEIQPEAMEIMLAHDWPGNVRELANAIEHATILSMGRPIIEPADLPGTVRRGAVRAATGTPSHAAPVIREFAFREALPASSPAPLGPPPPRIVEQPFAAASPPQESVVPAAPVTPVTHMGHSLADVEKMHILESLKEAGGNRTRAARSLGISVRHLRRKLHAYGYKDGKDDAPVEP
;
A
#
# COMPACT_ATOMS: atom_id res chain seq x y z
N MET A 1 -17.54 -11.49 15.04
CA MET A 1 -17.17 -11.68 16.47
C MET A 1 -16.03 -10.72 16.76
N ARG A 2 -16.18 -9.81 17.73
CA ARG A 2 -15.06 -8.95 18.18
C ARG A 2 -14.09 -9.86 18.92
N ARG A 3 -12.80 -9.79 18.56
CA ARG A 3 -11.73 -10.49 19.28
C ARG A 3 -11.48 -9.74 20.59
N GLY A 4 -11.49 -10.44 21.73
CA GLY A 4 -11.14 -9.88 23.04
C GLY A 4 -9.70 -9.40 23.08
N MET A 5 -9.41 -8.39 23.91
CA MET A 5 -8.08 -7.84 24.13
C MET A 5 -7.28 -8.74 25.06
N ASP A 6 -6.03 -9.04 24.74
CA ASP A 6 -5.13 -9.71 25.66
C ASP A 6 -4.49 -8.66 26.59
N ILE A 7 -4.80 -8.67 27.89
CA ILE A 7 -4.43 -7.59 28.82
C ILE A 7 -3.52 -8.11 29.91
N LEU A 8 -2.39 -7.44 30.16
CA LEU A 8 -1.52 -7.71 31.30
C LEU A 8 -1.82 -6.71 32.42
N ILE A 9 -2.11 -7.21 33.62
CA ILE A 9 -2.39 -6.40 34.83
C ILE A 9 -1.27 -6.65 35.83
N VAL A 10 -0.52 -5.61 36.20
CA VAL A 10 0.60 -5.71 37.14
C VAL A 10 0.40 -4.69 38.25
N ASP A 11 0.22 -5.17 39.47
CA ASP A 11 0.04 -4.37 40.69
C ASP A 11 0.48 -5.26 41.86
N ASP A 12 1.01 -4.73 42.96
CA ASP A 12 1.36 -5.55 44.12
C ASP A 12 0.14 -5.86 45.00
N GLU A 13 -0.91 -5.03 44.93
CA GLU A 13 -2.17 -5.21 45.67
C GLU A 13 -3.10 -6.23 44.97
N GLU A 14 -3.34 -7.37 45.63
CA GLU A 14 -4.17 -8.46 45.09
C GLU A 14 -5.63 -8.05 44.83
N ASP A 15 -6.20 -7.23 45.72
CA ASP A 15 -7.58 -6.75 45.59
C ASP A 15 -7.75 -5.91 44.31
N ILE A 16 -6.78 -5.07 43.98
CA ILE A 16 -6.81 -4.23 42.77
C ILE A 16 -6.70 -5.10 41.53
N ARG A 17 -5.77 -6.06 41.50
CA ARG A 17 -5.62 -6.99 40.36
C ARG A 17 -6.91 -7.77 40.12
N THR A 18 -7.51 -8.31 41.18
CA THR A 18 -8.74 -9.11 41.10
C THR A 18 -9.91 -8.31 40.54
N VAL A 19 -10.14 -7.09 41.06
CA VAL A 19 -11.24 -6.23 40.62
C VAL A 19 -11.07 -5.78 39.17
N ILE A 20 -9.85 -5.46 38.73
CA ILE A 20 -9.58 -5.11 37.33
C ILE A 20 -9.76 -6.35 36.44
N HIS A 21 -9.27 -7.52 36.87
CA HIS A 21 -9.40 -8.77 36.13
C HIS A 21 -10.87 -9.11 35.88
N GLU A 22 -11.69 -9.19 36.92
CA GLU A 22 -13.13 -9.51 36.81
C GLU A 22 -13.84 -8.59 35.82
N ARG A 23 -13.55 -7.28 35.87
CA ARG A 23 -14.16 -6.29 34.97
C ARG A 23 -13.86 -6.52 33.49
N PHE A 24 -12.62 -6.89 33.16
CA PHE A 24 -12.25 -7.16 31.76
C PHE A 24 -12.71 -8.55 31.29
N GLU A 25 -12.78 -9.53 32.21
CA GLU A 25 -13.31 -10.86 31.91
C GLU A 25 -14.81 -10.83 31.58
N GLU A 26 -15.61 -10.05 32.33
CA GLU A 26 -17.05 -9.81 32.05
C GLU A 26 -17.30 -9.29 30.62
N ARG A 27 -16.30 -8.64 30.04
CA ARG A 27 -16.33 -8.05 28.69
C ARG A 27 -15.80 -8.96 27.59
N GLN A 28 -15.50 -10.22 27.93
CA GLN A 28 -14.91 -11.21 27.03
C GLN A 28 -13.53 -10.79 26.50
N ASP A 29 -12.81 -9.94 27.23
CA ASP A 29 -11.38 -9.72 27.04
C ASP A 29 -10.60 -10.81 27.83
N HIS A 30 -9.29 -10.90 27.64
CA HIS A 30 -8.43 -11.92 28.26
C HIS A 30 -7.41 -11.27 29.22
N PRO A 31 -7.84 -10.86 30.42
CA PRO A 31 -6.92 -10.31 31.41
C PRO A 31 -5.99 -11.40 31.94
N THR A 32 -4.78 -11.01 32.33
CA THR A 32 -3.92 -11.83 33.17
C THR A 32 -3.18 -10.99 34.18
N MET A 33 -3.16 -11.48 35.41
CA MET A 33 -2.54 -10.84 36.55
C MET A 33 -1.08 -11.25 36.69
N ALA A 34 -0.24 -10.31 37.11
CA ALA A 34 1.09 -10.54 37.64
C ALA A 34 1.24 -9.73 38.93
N SER A 35 1.82 -10.34 39.95
CA SER A 35 2.00 -9.74 41.28
C SER A 35 3.24 -8.88 41.40
N ASN A 36 4.16 -8.97 40.42
CA ASN A 36 5.42 -8.24 40.41
C ASN A 36 6.00 -8.17 38.98
N ALA A 37 7.03 -7.34 38.82
CA ALA A 37 7.70 -7.11 37.54
C ALA A 37 8.36 -8.37 36.95
N ALA A 38 8.95 -9.25 37.77
CA ALA A 38 9.63 -10.45 37.28
C ALA A 38 8.64 -11.44 36.66
N GLU A 39 7.48 -11.62 37.29
CA GLU A 39 6.37 -12.42 36.76
C GLU A 39 5.82 -11.82 35.46
N ALA A 40 5.62 -10.50 35.41
CA ALA A 40 5.18 -9.79 34.21
C ALA A 40 6.13 -9.98 33.02
N LEU A 41 7.44 -9.87 33.25
CA LEU A 41 8.47 -10.10 32.23
C LEU A 41 8.48 -11.54 31.72
N GLY A 42 8.38 -12.53 32.62
CA GLY A 42 8.26 -13.93 32.25
C GLY A 42 7.06 -14.19 31.33
N LEU A 43 5.89 -13.65 31.69
CA LEU A 43 4.68 -13.76 30.87
C LEU A 43 4.84 -13.10 29.49
N CYS A 44 5.54 -11.97 29.40
CA CYS A 44 5.78 -11.28 28.12
C CYS A 44 6.81 -11.98 27.23
N HIS A 45 7.62 -12.88 27.76
CA HIS A 45 8.45 -13.76 26.93
C HIS A 45 7.65 -14.88 26.30
N ASP A 46 6.68 -15.43 27.02
CA ASP A 46 5.92 -16.61 26.58
C ASP A 46 4.73 -16.26 25.67
N ARG A 47 4.15 -15.06 25.82
CA ARG A 47 2.98 -14.63 25.03
C ARG A 47 2.88 -13.12 24.84
N TYR A 48 2.10 -12.72 23.84
CA TYR A 48 1.87 -11.33 23.49
C TYR A 48 0.67 -10.73 24.21
N PHE A 49 0.80 -9.49 24.66
CA PHE A 49 -0.30 -8.71 25.21
C PHE A 49 -0.57 -7.49 24.35
N ASP A 50 -1.83 -7.08 24.30
CA ASP A 50 -2.31 -5.89 23.61
C ASP A 50 -2.09 -4.62 24.40
N VAL A 51 -2.48 -4.66 25.67
CA VAL A 51 -2.39 -3.55 26.61
C VAL A 51 -1.82 -4.06 27.92
N ALA A 52 -0.90 -3.32 28.52
CA ALA A 52 -0.48 -3.53 29.91
C ALA A 52 -1.04 -2.43 30.81
N ILE A 53 -1.49 -2.80 31.99
CA ILE A 53 -1.93 -1.92 33.07
C ILE A 53 -0.94 -2.14 34.21
N LEU A 54 -0.12 -1.14 34.51
CA LEU A 54 1.00 -1.25 35.45
C LEU A 54 0.83 -0.30 36.62
N ASP A 55 0.93 -0.78 37.85
CA ASP A 55 1.21 0.11 38.97
C ASP A 55 2.61 0.71 38.79
N ILE A 56 2.72 2.01 39.02
CA ILE A 56 4.00 2.68 39.06
C ILE A 56 4.79 2.18 40.27
N LYS A 57 4.20 2.16 41.47
CA LYS A 57 4.96 1.88 42.70
C LYS A 57 4.79 0.43 43.12
N MET A 58 5.77 -0.41 42.80
CA MET A 58 5.80 -1.80 43.21
C MET A 58 7.06 -2.14 44.01
N PRO A 59 7.00 -3.09 44.96
CA PRO A 59 8.18 -3.59 45.65
C PRO A 59 9.21 -4.20 44.68
N GLY A 60 10.47 -3.83 44.85
CA GLY A 60 11.57 -4.31 44.00
C GLY A 60 11.76 -3.40 42.79
N MET A 61 11.23 -3.81 41.63
CA MET A 61 11.34 -3.05 40.38
C MET A 61 10.12 -2.15 40.20
N ASP A 62 10.38 -0.86 39.98
CA ASP A 62 9.35 0.16 39.75
C ASP A 62 8.67 -0.04 38.38
N GLY A 63 7.41 0.34 38.27
CA GLY A 63 6.61 0.22 37.05
C GLY A 63 7.18 0.96 35.85
N ILE A 64 7.91 2.07 36.08
CA ILE A 64 8.62 2.79 35.01
C ILE A 64 9.78 1.96 34.46
N GLU A 65 10.52 1.27 35.33
CA GLU A 65 11.61 0.40 34.91
C GLU A 65 11.08 -0.83 34.16
N LEU A 66 9.99 -1.43 34.67
CA LEU A 66 9.28 -2.51 34.01
C LEU A 66 8.79 -2.09 32.61
N TYR A 67 8.21 -0.89 32.47
CA TYR A 67 7.77 -0.36 31.18
C TYR A 67 8.88 -0.35 30.13
N ARG A 68 10.10 0.09 30.50
CA ARG A 68 11.24 0.15 29.56
C ARG A 68 11.57 -1.25 29.03
N GLN A 69 11.65 -2.23 29.92
CA GLN A 69 11.93 -3.62 29.55
C GLN A 69 10.79 -4.24 28.72
N LEU A 70 9.54 -3.97 29.11
CA LEU A 70 8.37 -4.42 28.35
C LEU A 70 8.33 -3.85 26.93
N LYS A 71 8.76 -2.59 26.74
CA LYS A 71 8.84 -1.96 25.41
C LYS A 71 9.99 -2.49 24.56
N GLU A 72 11.06 -3.01 25.17
CA GLU A 72 12.11 -3.72 24.45
C GLU A 72 11.62 -5.08 23.95
N ILE A 73 10.86 -5.82 24.78
CA ILE A 73 10.35 -7.15 24.46
C ILE A 73 9.15 -7.07 23.49
N GLN A 74 8.20 -6.16 23.75
CA GLN A 74 6.98 -5.98 22.97
C GLN A 74 6.74 -4.49 22.63
N PRO A 75 7.45 -3.93 21.64
CA PRO A 75 7.38 -2.49 21.31
C PRO A 75 5.98 -1.97 20.95
N THR A 76 5.12 -2.86 20.44
CA THR A 76 3.75 -2.54 19.97
C THR A 76 2.68 -2.66 21.05
N MET A 77 3.02 -3.12 22.25
CA MET A 77 2.11 -3.15 23.39
C MET A 77 1.88 -1.73 23.91
N GLU A 78 0.64 -1.28 24.07
CA GLU A 78 0.36 0.01 24.71
C GLU A 78 0.30 -0.17 26.23
N VAL A 79 0.73 0.84 26.99
CA VAL A 79 0.84 0.72 28.45
C VAL A 79 0.08 1.85 29.13
N LEU A 80 -0.77 1.48 30.08
CA LEU A 80 -1.48 2.37 30.99
C LEU A 80 -0.84 2.24 32.37
N PHE A 81 -0.58 3.38 33.01
CA PHE A 81 -0.11 3.39 34.39
C PHE A 81 -1.25 3.58 35.38
N ILE A 82 -1.12 2.98 36.55
CA ILE A 82 -1.93 3.26 37.73
C ILE A 82 -1.00 3.80 38.81
N THR A 83 -1.39 4.83 39.54
CA THR A 83 -0.57 5.38 40.65
C THR A 83 -1.43 5.78 41.84
N GLY A 84 -1.00 5.38 43.04
CA GLY A 84 -1.60 5.86 44.30
C GLY A 84 -1.13 7.24 44.75
N HIS A 85 -0.10 7.80 44.13
CA HIS A 85 0.45 9.11 44.49
C HIS A 85 0.11 10.15 43.43
N ALA A 86 -0.68 11.16 43.80
CA ALA A 86 -1.09 12.27 42.94
C ALA A 86 0.05 13.27 42.61
N SER A 87 1.32 12.84 42.66
CA SER A 87 2.43 13.69 42.23
C SER A 87 2.46 13.77 40.72
N VAL A 88 2.05 14.93 40.20
CA VAL A 88 2.05 15.29 38.77
C VAL A 88 3.37 14.93 38.08
N ASP A 89 4.49 15.00 38.80
CA ASP A 89 5.83 14.72 38.28
C ASP A 89 6.01 13.28 37.77
N THR A 90 5.48 12.29 38.49
CA THR A 90 5.61 10.87 38.13
C THR A 90 4.74 10.51 36.92
N ALA A 91 3.54 11.10 36.85
CA ALA A 91 2.65 10.97 35.71
C ALA A 91 3.25 11.61 34.44
N LEU A 92 3.90 12.77 34.57
CA LEU A 92 4.60 13.40 33.45
C LEU A 92 5.81 12.59 32.97
N GLU A 93 6.54 11.93 33.87
CA GLU A 93 7.66 11.05 33.52
C GLU A 93 7.19 9.82 32.72
N ALA A 94 6.12 9.16 33.17
CA ALA A 94 5.47 8.06 32.46
C ALA A 94 5.07 8.43 31.02
N MET A 95 4.46 9.62 30.83
CA MET A 95 4.05 10.09 29.51
C MET A 95 5.24 10.45 28.61
N LYS A 96 6.31 11.04 29.17
CA LYS A 96 7.55 11.31 28.41
C LYS A 96 8.20 10.05 27.87
N LEU A 97 8.02 8.92 28.54
CA LEU A 97 8.55 7.62 28.12
C LEU A 97 7.69 6.94 27.04
N GLY A 98 6.53 7.51 26.70
CA GLY A 98 5.66 7.02 25.63
C GLY A 98 4.55 6.07 26.07
N ALA A 99 4.20 6.08 27.36
CA ALA A 99 2.98 5.44 27.84
C ALA A 99 1.74 6.00 27.14
N TYR A 100 0.67 5.21 27.11
CA TYR A 100 -0.58 5.62 26.49
C TYR A 100 -1.29 6.67 27.36
N ASP A 101 -1.47 6.36 28.64
CA ASP A 101 -2.10 7.24 29.64
C ASP A 101 -1.81 6.75 31.07
N TYR A 102 -2.32 7.46 32.08
CA TYR A 102 -2.27 7.05 33.48
C TYR A 102 -3.58 7.30 34.23
N LEU A 103 -3.81 6.56 35.32
CA LEU A 103 -4.93 6.73 36.24
C LEU A 103 -4.44 6.85 37.68
N ILE A 104 -5.18 7.61 38.50
CA ILE A 104 -4.89 7.79 39.93
C ILE A 104 -5.77 6.84 40.75
N LYS A 105 -5.18 6.09 41.71
CA LYS A 105 -5.95 5.27 42.66
C LYS A 105 -6.71 6.21 43.63
N PRO A 106 -7.98 5.95 43.97
CA PRO A 106 -8.77 4.76 43.62
C PRO A 106 -9.23 4.78 42.15
N VAL A 107 -9.05 3.67 41.44
CA VAL A 107 -9.27 3.59 40.00
C VAL A 107 -10.77 3.47 39.69
N GLU A 108 -11.30 4.40 38.91
CA GLU A 108 -12.64 4.27 38.35
C GLU A 108 -12.61 3.28 37.18
N LEU A 109 -13.19 2.09 37.39
CA LEU A 109 -13.13 0.99 36.41
C LEU A 109 -13.74 1.34 35.04
N ALA A 110 -14.73 2.25 35.00
CA ALA A 110 -15.32 2.72 33.75
C ALA A 110 -14.31 3.55 32.94
N GLU A 111 -13.53 4.39 33.62
CA GLU A 111 -12.48 5.20 32.99
C GLU A 111 -11.33 4.33 32.49
N LEU A 112 -10.87 3.40 33.33
CA LEU A 112 -9.82 2.44 32.97
C LEU A 112 -10.16 1.66 31.70
N GLU A 113 -11.41 1.21 31.58
CA GLU A 113 -11.89 0.49 30.41
C GLU A 113 -11.84 1.33 29.14
N ILE A 114 -12.32 2.58 29.21
CA ILE A 114 -12.32 3.50 28.07
C ILE A 114 -10.89 3.71 27.58
N LEU A 115 -9.96 3.95 28.51
CA LEU A 115 -8.55 4.16 28.18
C LEU A 115 -7.91 2.89 27.60
N ALA A 116 -8.15 1.72 28.19
CA ALA A 116 -7.64 0.46 27.70
C ALA A 116 -8.15 0.15 26.28
N ARG A 117 -9.42 0.44 25.98
CA ARG A 117 -9.97 0.24 24.64
C ARG A 117 -9.34 1.17 23.61
N LYS A 118 -9.19 2.46 23.93
CA LYS A 118 -8.55 3.40 22.99
C LYS A 118 -7.06 3.07 22.78
N ALA A 119 -6.38 2.58 23.82
CA ALA A 119 -5.01 2.07 23.72
C ALA A 119 -4.95 0.88 22.75
N TYR A 120 -5.86 -0.08 22.90
CA TYR A 120 -5.98 -1.20 21.97
C TYR A 120 -6.27 -0.78 20.53
N GLU A 121 -7.19 0.16 20.31
CA GLU A 121 -7.49 0.68 18.97
C GLU A 121 -6.26 1.30 18.30
N LYS A 122 -5.50 2.11 19.04
CA LYS A 122 -4.23 2.70 18.57
C LYS A 122 -3.21 1.63 18.20
N ARG A 123 -3.06 0.58 19.03
CA ARG A 123 -2.22 -0.58 18.70
C ARG A 123 -2.69 -1.25 17.42
N MET A 124 -4.00 -1.50 17.29
CA MET A 124 -4.54 -2.18 16.12
C MET A 124 -4.33 -1.38 14.83
N LEU A 125 -4.47 -0.06 14.87
CA LEU A 125 -4.16 0.84 13.75
C LEU A 125 -2.66 0.84 13.39
N ARG A 126 -1.78 0.82 14.40
CA ARG A 126 -0.33 0.69 14.19
C ARG A 126 0.02 -0.66 13.57
N LYS A 127 -0.56 -1.74 14.08
CA LYS A 127 -0.39 -3.10 13.56
C LYS A 127 -0.88 -3.21 12.12
N GLN A 128 -2.02 -2.61 11.79
CA GLN A 128 -2.51 -2.53 10.41
C GLN A 128 -1.56 -1.75 9.52
N THR A 129 -1.03 -0.61 9.97
CA THR A 129 -0.06 0.18 9.21
C THR A 129 1.23 -0.60 8.95
N ILE A 130 1.73 -1.35 9.94
CA ILE A 130 2.91 -2.21 9.79
C ILE A 130 2.59 -3.37 8.84
N LEU A 131 1.46 -4.06 9.01
CA LEU A 131 1.04 -5.15 8.13
C LEU A 131 0.79 -4.69 6.69
N LEU A 132 0.20 -3.51 6.48
CA LEU A 132 0.03 -2.90 5.16
C LEU A 132 1.38 -2.53 4.54
N LYS A 133 2.30 -1.94 5.32
CA LYS A 133 3.67 -1.65 4.87
C LYS A 133 4.44 -2.93 4.54
N GLU A 134 4.24 -4.01 5.31
CA GLU A 134 4.83 -5.32 5.07
C GLU A 134 4.19 -6.05 3.88
N GLU A 135 2.88 -5.89 3.65
CA GLU A 135 2.18 -6.46 2.50
C GLU A 135 2.60 -5.73 1.21
N LEU A 136 2.80 -4.41 1.28
CA LEU A 136 3.43 -3.63 0.21
C LEU A 136 4.89 -4.07 -0.01
N ALA A 137 5.65 -4.35 1.06
CA ALA A 137 7.00 -4.91 0.94
C ALA A 137 7.01 -6.32 0.31
N ARG A 138 6.04 -7.18 0.67
CA ARG A 138 5.83 -8.51 0.06
C ARG A 138 5.42 -8.44 -1.41
N ARG A 139 4.73 -7.35 -1.81
CA ARG A 139 4.41 -7.04 -3.21
C ARG A 139 5.59 -6.39 -3.98
N GLY A 140 6.79 -6.36 -3.41
CA GLY A 140 8.02 -5.96 -4.10
C GLY A 140 8.47 -4.50 -3.91
N VAL A 141 7.81 -3.73 -3.03
CA VAL A 141 8.06 -2.27 -2.87
C VAL A 141 9.26 -1.95 -1.96
N ARG A 142 9.99 -2.94 -1.44
CA ARG A 142 11.18 -2.72 -0.60
C ARG A 142 12.47 -3.39 -1.07
N ALA A 143 12.47 -3.95 -2.28
CA ALA A 143 13.72 -4.23 -2.96
C ALA A 143 14.18 -2.92 -3.61
N GLY A 144 15.15 -2.22 -2.99
CA GLY A 144 15.82 -1.11 -3.66
C GLY A 144 16.40 -1.54 -5.00
N LEU A 145 16.88 -0.60 -5.81
CA LEU A 145 17.44 -0.89 -7.14
C LEU A 145 18.50 -2.01 -7.06
N VAL A 146 18.18 -3.18 -7.64
CA VAL A 146 19.06 -4.35 -7.66
C VAL A 146 19.84 -4.36 -8.98
N GLY A 147 21.16 -4.31 -8.87
CA GLY A 147 22.10 -4.43 -10.00
C GLY A 147 23.50 -4.00 -9.59
N THR A 148 24.49 -4.41 -10.37
CA THR A 148 25.91 -4.05 -10.22
C THR A 148 26.51 -3.52 -11.53
N SER A 149 25.67 -3.29 -12.54
CA SER A 149 26.14 -2.76 -13.83
C SER A 149 26.64 -1.32 -13.70
N PRO A 150 27.73 -0.93 -14.40
CA PRO A 150 28.23 0.44 -14.38
C PRO A 150 27.17 1.46 -14.83
N VAL A 151 26.29 1.07 -15.76
CA VAL A 151 25.20 1.94 -16.23
C VAL A 151 24.17 2.20 -15.13
N LEU A 152 23.92 1.23 -14.25
CA LEU A 152 23.06 1.43 -13.09
C LEU A 152 23.75 2.29 -12.01
N ASP A 153 25.07 2.15 -11.84
CA ASP A 153 25.83 3.02 -10.93
C ASP A 153 25.72 4.49 -11.32
N ASP A 154 25.70 4.81 -12.62
CA ASP A 154 25.49 6.17 -13.14
C ASP A 154 24.11 6.72 -12.76
N VAL A 155 23.07 5.88 -12.84
CA VAL A 155 21.71 6.21 -12.40
C VAL A 155 21.69 6.47 -10.89
N LEU A 156 22.29 5.59 -10.08
CA LEU A 156 22.38 5.76 -8.63
C LEU A 156 23.11 7.04 -8.22
N ARG A 157 24.20 7.40 -8.91
CA ARG A 157 24.89 8.68 -8.68
C ARG A 157 24.00 9.87 -8.99
N SER A 158 23.25 9.81 -10.10
CA SER A 158 22.31 10.85 -10.50
C SER A 158 21.17 11.02 -9.49
N ILE A 159 20.64 9.89 -8.97
CA ILE A 159 19.63 9.87 -7.90
C ILE A 159 20.16 10.61 -6.66
N HIS A 160 21.33 10.25 -6.16
CA HIS A 160 21.89 10.88 -4.96
C HIS A 160 22.22 12.37 -5.16
N GLN A 161 22.60 12.76 -6.38
CA GLN A 161 22.87 14.16 -6.69
C GLN A 161 21.59 14.99 -6.66
N VAL A 162 20.51 14.53 -7.31
CA VAL A 162 19.25 15.27 -7.39
C VAL A 162 18.41 15.16 -6.12
N ALA A 163 18.54 14.10 -5.33
CA ALA A 163 17.78 13.92 -4.10
C ALA A 163 17.97 15.09 -3.11
N ARG A 164 19.15 15.74 -3.15
CA ARG A 164 19.53 16.88 -2.31
C ARG A 164 18.89 18.21 -2.70
N THR A 165 18.16 18.27 -3.81
CA THR A 165 17.44 19.47 -4.28
C THR A 165 15.94 19.23 -4.30
N ASP A 166 15.14 20.29 -4.36
CA ASP A 166 13.68 20.21 -4.61
C ASP A 166 13.33 20.33 -6.11
N SER A 167 14.31 20.22 -6.99
CA SER A 167 14.09 20.34 -8.44
C SER A 167 13.16 19.22 -8.96
N PRO A 168 12.25 19.53 -9.89
CA PRO A 168 11.49 18.51 -10.59
C PRO A 168 12.42 17.51 -11.29
N VAL A 169 12.07 16.24 -11.23
CA VAL A 169 12.83 15.16 -11.87
C VAL A 169 11.97 14.47 -12.91
N LEU A 170 12.50 14.33 -14.13
CA LEU A 170 11.90 13.54 -15.20
C LEU A 170 12.66 12.23 -15.36
N ILE A 171 11.98 11.13 -15.09
CA ILE A 171 12.49 9.76 -15.22
C ILE A 171 11.99 9.17 -16.54
N GLU A 172 12.91 8.74 -17.38
CA GLU A 172 12.58 8.11 -18.64
C GLU A 172 13.08 6.68 -18.68
N GLY A 173 12.37 5.86 -19.43
CA GLY A 173 12.78 4.47 -19.66
C GLY A 173 11.61 3.64 -20.11
N GLU A 174 11.92 2.51 -20.72
CA GLU A 174 10.92 1.57 -21.22
C GLU A 174 9.99 1.06 -20.09
N THR A 175 8.87 0.48 -20.49
CA THR A 175 7.96 -0.17 -19.54
C THR A 175 8.69 -1.29 -18.80
N GLY A 176 8.57 -1.30 -17.47
CA GLY A 176 9.15 -2.36 -16.64
C GLY A 176 10.64 -2.21 -16.31
N THR A 177 11.28 -1.07 -16.56
CA THR A 177 12.70 -0.82 -16.20
C THR A 177 12.94 -0.48 -14.73
N GLY A 178 11.89 -0.11 -13.99
CA GLY A 178 11.99 0.28 -12.57
C GLY A 178 11.86 1.77 -12.29
N LYS A 179 11.16 2.55 -13.14
CA LYS A 179 10.95 4.00 -12.96
C LYS A 179 10.37 4.37 -11.59
N GLU A 180 9.39 3.60 -11.11
CA GLU A 180 8.79 3.80 -9.78
C GLU A 180 9.81 3.58 -8.65
N LEU A 181 10.67 2.57 -8.75
CA LEU A 181 11.73 2.34 -7.76
C LEU A 181 12.72 3.51 -7.74
N VAL A 182 13.11 4.04 -8.90
CA VAL A 182 13.96 5.24 -8.97
C VAL A 182 13.30 6.43 -8.28
N ALA A 183 12.00 6.66 -8.48
CA ALA A 183 11.27 7.73 -7.80
C ALA A 183 11.27 7.56 -6.27
N GLN A 184 11.07 6.33 -5.81
CA GLN A 184 11.11 5.99 -4.38
C GLN A 184 12.50 6.23 -3.78
N GLU A 185 13.57 5.85 -4.48
CA GLU A 185 14.96 6.07 -4.03
C GLU A 185 15.32 7.57 -3.98
N ILE A 186 14.89 8.36 -4.97
CA ILE A 186 15.07 9.83 -4.94
C ILE A 186 14.41 10.42 -3.69
N HIS A 187 13.17 10.03 -3.39
CA HIS A 187 12.45 10.52 -2.23
C HIS A 187 13.11 10.08 -0.92
N ALA A 188 13.48 8.81 -0.80
CA ALA A 188 14.13 8.24 0.39
C ALA A 188 15.49 8.92 0.69
N ALA A 189 16.21 9.33 -0.35
CA ALA A 189 17.48 10.05 -0.23
C ALA A 189 17.33 11.58 -0.05
N SER A 190 16.10 12.11 -0.05
CA SER A 190 15.84 13.56 -0.03
C SER A 190 15.65 14.14 1.38
N ALA A 191 15.60 15.48 1.46
CA ALA A 191 15.20 16.18 2.68
C ALA A 191 13.74 15.89 3.10
N ARG A 192 12.90 15.40 2.17
CA ARG A 192 11.48 15.10 2.37
C ARG A 192 11.21 13.61 2.66
N ARG A 193 12.25 12.82 2.97
CA ARG A 193 12.14 11.36 3.20
C ARG A 193 11.18 10.93 4.32
N ASP A 194 10.93 11.83 5.27
CA ASP A 194 10.03 11.60 6.42
C ASP A 194 8.60 12.12 6.13
N SER A 195 8.41 12.81 5.00
CA SER A 195 7.13 13.31 4.46
C SER A 195 6.47 12.27 3.54
N PRO A 196 5.16 12.41 3.20
CA PRO A 196 4.52 11.45 2.30
C PRO A 196 5.10 11.48 0.88
N ILE A 197 5.18 10.29 0.26
CA ILE A 197 5.25 10.15 -1.20
C ILE A 197 3.92 9.62 -1.71
N ILE A 198 3.26 10.39 -2.57
CA ILE A 198 1.99 10.02 -3.20
C ILE A 198 2.29 9.64 -4.64
N ALA A 199 1.93 8.43 -5.04
CA ALA A 199 2.11 7.94 -6.41
C ALA A 199 0.77 7.92 -7.16
N VAL A 200 0.78 8.34 -8.42
CA VAL A 200 -0.37 8.25 -9.34
C VAL A 200 0.10 7.83 -10.71
N ASN A 201 -0.60 6.87 -11.31
CA ASN A 201 -0.36 6.46 -12.70
C ASN A 201 -1.45 7.01 -13.60
N CYS A 202 -1.07 7.88 -14.55
CA CYS A 202 -2.01 8.54 -15.44
C CYS A 202 -2.63 7.59 -16.47
N GLY A 203 -1.91 6.54 -16.90
CA GLY A 203 -2.40 5.56 -17.87
C GLY A 203 -3.46 4.59 -17.33
N ALA A 204 -3.58 4.46 -16.00
CA ALA A 204 -4.58 3.59 -15.36
C ALA A 204 -5.96 4.25 -15.18
N LEU A 205 -6.07 5.57 -15.36
CA LEU A 205 -7.27 6.36 -15.12
C LEU A 205 -7.83 6.91 -16.44
N GLN A 206 -9.16 7.07 -16.51
CA GLN A 206 -9.78 7.74 -17.67
C GLN A 206 -9.44 9.25 -17.67
N ASP A 207 -9.36 9.86 -18.85
CA ASP A 207 -8.94 11.26 -19.04
C ASP A 207 -9.67 12.29 -18.16
N THR A 208 -10.96 12.09 -17.86
CA THR A 208 -11.72 13.03 -17.01
C THR A 208 -11.49 12.78 -15.52
N LEU A 209 -11.07 11.58 -15.14
CA LEU A 209 -10.82 11.19 -13.76
C LEU A 209 -9.46 11.69 -13.29
N ILE A 210 -8.44 11.76 -14.16
CA ILE A 210 -7.09 12.15 -13.73
C ILE A 210 -7.03 13.57 -13.19
N GLU A 211 -7.72 14.51 -13.84
CA GLU A 211 -7.79 15.90 -13.37
C GLU A 211 -8.46 15.99 -12.00
N ASN A 212 -9.52 15.20 -11.82
CA ASN A 212 -10.25 15.12 -10.57
C ASN A 212 -9.44 14.46 -9.44
N GLU A 213 -8.68 13.42 -9.73
CA GLU A 213 -7.78 12.82 -8.73
C GLU A 213 -6.67 13.78 -8.35
N LEU A 214 -5.98 14.41 -9.32
CA LEU A 214 -4.85 15.30 -9.06
C LEU A 214 -5.25 16.53 -8.25
N PHE A 215 -6.31 17.23 -8.68
CA PHE A 215 -6.65 18.56 -8.16
C PHE A 215 -7.90 18.58 -7.28
N GLY A 216 -8.66 17.48 -7.19
CA GLY A 216 -9.90 17.44 -6.42
C GLY A 216 -11.04 18.26 -7.04
N HIS A 217 -12.20 18.23 -6.36
CA HIS A 217 -13.39 18.95 -6.80
C HIS A 217 -14.25 19.45 -5.64
N GLU A 218 -14.96 20.54 -5.92
CA GLU A 218 -16.06 21.03 -5.09
C GLU A 218 -17.36 20.27 -5.37
N LYS A 219 -18.25 20.27 -4.37
CA LYS A 219 -19.58 19.65 -4.53
C LYS A 219 -20.32 20.30 -5.69
N GLY A 220 -20.78 19.50 -6.65
CA GLY A 220 -21.49 19.98 -7.84
C GLY A 220 -20.60 20.44 -9.01
N ALA A 221 -19.29 20.23 -8.95
CA ALA A 221 -18.37 20.60 -10.04
C ALA A 221 -18.66 19.92 -11.39
N PHE A 222 -19.24 18.71 -11.37
CA PHE A 222 -19.67 17.97 -12.57
C PHE A 222 -20.83 17.01 -12.23
N THR A 223 -21.46 16.42 -13.26
CA THR A 223 -22.52 15.42 -13.10
C THR A 223 -22.00 14.18 -12.35
N GLY A 224 -22.37 14.02 -11.07
CA GLY A 224 -21.86 12.96 -10.20
C GLY A 224 -21.00 13.43 -9.03
N ALA A 225 -20.64 14.71 -8.96
CA ALA A 225 -19.92 15.34 -7.84
C ALA A 225 -20.84 15.53 -6.61
N ILE A 226 -21.17 14.44 -5.93
CA ILE A 226 -22.13 14.43 -4.79
C ILE A 226 -21.52 15.06 -3.52
N ALA A 227 -20.20 14.95 -3.36
CA ALA A 227 -19.46 15.41 -2.20
C ALA A 227 -18.17 16.13 -2.62
N PHE A 228 -17.60 16.89 -1.70
CA PHE A 228 -16.26 17.46 -1.84
C PHE A 228 -15.20 16.34 -1.82
N LYS A 229 -14.14 16.47 -2.64
CA LYS A 229 -12.99 15.57 -2.64
C LYS A 229 -11.69 16.35 -2.74
N ARG A 230 -10.76 16.11 -1.80
CA ARG A 230 -9.38 16.62 -1.85
C ARG A 230 -8.59 15.95 -2.97
N GLY A 231 -7.72 16.72 -3.62
CA GLY A 231 -6.81 16.22 -4.66
C GLY A 231 -5.55 15.57 -4.11
N LEU A 232 -4.84 14.83 -4.96
CA LEU A 232 -3.55 14.22 -4.62
C LEU A 232 -2.45 15.26 -4.34
N PHE A 233 -2.52 16.45 -4.94
CA PHE A 233 -1.62 17.56 -4.59
C PHE A 233 -1.76 17.98 -3.12
N GLU A 234 -2.99 18.02 -2.60
CA GLU A 234 -3.21 18.33 -1.17
C GLU A 234 -2.75 17.19 -0.26
N ALA A 235 -2.87 15.94 -0.72
CA ALA A 235 -2.39 14.78 0.03
C ALA A 235 -0.86 14.66 0.05
N ALA A 236 -0.18 15.25 -0.94
CA ALA A 236 1.27 15.24 -1.10
C ALA A 236 1.95 16.50 -0.54
N ASP A 237 1.20 17.40 0.10
CA ASP A 237 1.71 18.66 0.65
C ASP A 237 2.87 18.42 1.61
N GLU A 238 3.89 19.28 1.53
CA GLU A 238 5.23 19.15 2.16
C GLU A 238 6.03 17.90 1.77
N GLY A 239 5.48 17.04 0.91
CA GLY A 239 6.03 15.75 0.50
C GLY A 239 6.44 15.69 -0.97
N THR A 240 6.24 14.53 -1.58
CA THR A 240 6.57 14.27 -2.99
C THR A 240 5.37 13.68 -3.72
N LEU A 241 5.05 14.24 -4.89
CA LEU A 241 4.09 13.65 -5.81
C LEU A 241 4.85 12.98 -6.95
N PHE A 242 4.69 11.66 -7.07
CA PHE A 242 5.20 10.87 -8.17
C PHE A 242 4.09 10.65 -9.21
N ILE A 243 4.29 11.18 -10.42
CA ILE A 243 3.37 11.01 -11.55
C ILE A 243 3.98 10.06 -12.57
N ASP A 244 3.47 8.83 -12.62
CA ASP A 244 3.84 7.84 -13.62
C ASP A 244 3.00 7.99 -14.91
N GLU A 245 3.65 7.74 -16.04
CA GLU A 245 3.13 7.98 -17.38
C GLU A 245 2.62 9.42 -17.62
N ILE A 246 3.44 10.42 -17.27
CA ILE A 246 3.12 11.85 -17.44
C ILE A 246 2.69 12.23 -18.87
N GLY A 247 3.20 11.50 -19.87
CA GLY A 247 2.84 11.68 -21.29
C GLY A 247 1.39 11.31 -21.64
N GLU A 248 0.64 10.71 -20.73
CA GLU A 248 -0.79 10.41 -20.89
C GLU A 248 -1.69 11.54 -20.34
N LEU A 249 -1.13 12.59 -19.73
CA LEU A 249 -1.95 13.70 -19.25
C LEU A 249 -2.68 14.41 -20.38
N ASN A 250 -3.97 14.64 -20.20
CA ASN A 250 -4.75 15.48 -21.09
C ASN A 250 -4.28 16.96 -21.04
N MET A 251 -4.61 17.75 -22.06
CA MET A 251 -4.18 19.14 -22.17
C MET A 251 -4.65 20.05 -21.03
N ALA A 252 -5.83 19.79 -20.45
CA ALA A 252 -6.36 20.60 -19.34
C ALA A 252 -5.57 20.37 -18.03
N ALA A 253 -5.24 19.12 -17.73
CA ALA A 253 -4.41 18.75 -16.61
C ALA A 253 -2.98 19.29 -16.76
N GLN A 254 -2.42 19.28 -17.98
CA GLN A 254 -1.10 19.87 -18.26
C GLN A 254 -1.04 21.38 -17.93
N VAL A 255 -2.09 22.15 -18.27
CA VAL A 255 -2.17 23.58 -17.94
C VAL A 255 -2.18 23.81 -16.44
N LYS A 256 -2.96 23.03 -15.69
CA LYS A 256 -3.02 23.13 -14.22
C LYS A 256 -1.70 22.70 -13.57
N LEU A 257 -1.08 21.64 -14.07
CA LEU A 257 0.20 21.15 -13.57
C LEU A 257 1.31 22.20 -13.74
N LEU A 258 1.37 22.86 -14.91
CA LEU A 258 2.30 23.95 -15.15
C LEU A 258 2.13 25.05 -14.11
N ARG A 259 0.88 25.44 -13.82
CA ARG A 259 0.58 26.46 -12.80
C ARG A 259 1.08 26.08 -11.40
N VAL A 260 0.93 24.81 -11.02
CA VAL A 260 1.48 24.31 -9.73
C VAL A 260 3.00 24.41 -9.71
N LEU A 261 3.68 24.03 -10.80
CA LEU A 261 5.14 24.11 -10.91
C LEU A 261 5.71 25.55 -10.91
N GLU A 262 4.89 26.53 -11.29
CA GLU A 262 5.29 27.94 -11.33
C GLU A 262 4.99 28.66 -10.02
N THR A 263 3.83 28.39 -9.42
CA THR A 263 3.27 29.20 -8.32
C THR A 263 2.98 28.43 -7.04
N GLY A 264 3.11 27.11 -7.05
CA GLY A 264 2.65 26.24 -5.96
C GLY A 264 1.14 26.26 -5.76
N ALA A 265 0.38 26.79 -6.71
CA ALA A 265 -1.05 27.04 -6.57
C ALA A 265 -1.88 26.37 -7.65
N PHE A 266 -3.06 25.86 -7.28
CA PHE A 266 -4.07 25.38 -8.22
C PHE A 266 -5.48 25.70 -7.73
N ARG A 267 -6.46 25.44 -8.59
CA ARG A 267 -7.88 25.51 -8.25
C ARG A 267 -8.51 24.14 -8.44
N ARG A 268 -9.35 23.73 -7.48
CA ARG A 268 -10.16 22.51 -7.60
C ARG A 268 -11.14 22.66 -8.76
N LEU A 269 -11.61 21.53 -9.29
CA LEU A 269 -12.70 21.56 -10.27
C LEU A 269 -13.94 22.20 -9.65
N GLY A 270 -14.52 23.18 -10.36
CA GLY A 270 -15.71 23.91 -9.91
C GLY A 270 -15.46 24.94 -8.81
N ASP A 271 -14.23 25.13 -8.35
CA ASP A 271 -13.86 26.12 -7.33
C ASP A 271 -13.24 27.37 -7.96
N THR A 272 -13.45 28.52 -7.31
CA THR A 272 -12.80 29.79 -7.66
C THR A 272 -11.64 30.13 -6.73
N ARG A 273 -11.55 29.46 -5.57
CA ARG A 273 -10.48 29.66 -4.59
C ARG A 273 -9.20 28.94 -5.01
N GLU A 274 -8.08 29.59 -4.73
CA GLU A 274 -6.76 29.01 -4.93
C GLU A 274 -6.33 28.23 -3.69
N THR A 275 -5.74 27.07 -3.94
CA THR A 275 -5.11 26.21 -2.93
C THR A 275 -3.63 26.21 -3.19
N HIS A 276 -2.83 26.50 -2.16
CA HIS A 276 -1.37 26.47 -2.22
C HIS A 276 -0.85 25.19 -1.58
N VAL A 277 0.17 24.60 -2.19
CA VAL A 277 0.86 23.38 -1.73
C VAL A 277 2.36 23.51 -1.99
N ASP A 278 3.18 22.93 -1.11
CA ASP A 278 4.62 22.76 -1.30
C ASP A 278 4.93 21.30 -1.61
N VAL A 279 4.96 20.96 -2.90
CA VAL A 279 5.12 19.58 -3.36
C VAL A 279 6.32 19.46 -4.28
N ARG A 280 7.23 18.54 -3.95
CA ARG A 280 8.27 18.12 -4.89
C ARG A 280 7.67 17.21 -5.95
N LEU A 281 7.93 17.49 -7.23
CA LEU A 281 7.41 16.69 -8.34
C LEU A 281 8.47 15.73 -8.88
N ILE A 282 8.10 14.45 -9.02
CA ILE A 282 8.87 13.45 -9.78
C ILE A 282 7.92 12.89 -10.84
N CYS A 283 8.34 12.91 -12.10
CA CYS A 283 7.54 12.40 -13.21
C CYS A 283 8.25 11.23 -13.88
N ALA A 284 7.49 10.26 -14.39
CA ALA A 284 8.01 9.16 -15.18
C ALA A 284 7.24 9.01 -16.50
N THR A 285 7.92 8.56 -17.55
CA THR A 285 7.27 8.18 -18.81
C THR A 285 8.07 7.14 -19.59
N ASN A 286 7.37 6.35 -20.40
CA ASN A 286 7.96 5.51 -21.44
C ASN A 286 7.93 6.14 -22.85
N ARG A 287 7.36 7.35 -23.00
CA ARG A 287 7.27 8.08 -24.27
C ARG A 287 8.42 9.07 -24.40
N ILE A 288 8.72 9.44 -25.65
CA ILE A 288 9.66 10.52 -25.96
C ILE A 288 8.87 11.84 -25.97
N LEU A 289 8.95 12.62 -24.89
CA LEU A 289 8.12 13.82 -24.71
C LEU A 289 8.38 14.88 -25.79
N GLU A 290 9.60 14.98 -26.30
CA GLU A 290 9.95 15.90 -27.39
C GLU A 290 9.17 15.59 -28.68
N GLU A 291 8.83 14.33 -28.92
CA GLU A 291 7.95 13.97 -30.03
C GLU A 291 6.49 14.30 -29.75
N GLU A 292 6.03 14.09 -28.51
CA GLU A 292 4.66 14.40 -28.10
C GLU A 292 4.40 15.91 -28.15
N VAL A 293 5.41 16.74 -27.86
CA VAL A 293 5.39 18.18 -28.09
C VAL A 293 5.25 18.50 -29.58
N ARG A 294 6.08 17.90 -30.45
CA ARG A 294 5.99 18.08 -31.91
C ARG A 294 4.63 17.66 -32.49
N LYS A 295 3.98 16.66 -31.88
CA LYS A 295 2.65 16.17 -32.27
C LYS A 295 1.50 16.99 -31.64
N GLY A 296 1.80 18.01 -30.83
CA GLY A 296 0.82 18.87 -30.18
C GLY A 296 0.02 18.19 -29.06
N ARG A 297 0.49 17.05 -28.55
CA ARG A 297 -0.16 16.29 -27.46
C ARG A 297 0.42 16.60 -26.08
N PHE A 298 1.60 17.22 -26.05
CA PHE A 298 2.23 17.69 -24.83
C PHE A 298 2.63 19.15 -24.99
N ARG A 299 2.43 19.96 -23.95
CA ARG A 299 2.78 21.37 -24.02
C ARG A 299 4.28 21.57 -23.89
N GLU A 300 4.81 22.43 -24.75
CA GLU A 300 6.23 22.78 -24.77
C GLU A 300 6.68 23.47 -23.47
N ASP A 301 5.89 24.40 -22.93
CA ASP A 301 6.19 25.11 -21.69
C ASP A 301 6.28 24.19 -20.46
N LEU A 302 5.32 23.26 -20.33
CA LEU A 302 5.33 22.23 -19.31
C LEU A 302 6.55 21.30 -19.45
N PHE A 303 6.89 20.89 -20.67
CA PHE A 303 8.06 20.04 -20.91
C PHE A 303 9.34 20.69 -20.38
N TYR A 304 9.60 21.96 -20.70
CA TYR A 304 10.79 22.65 -20.20
C TYR A 304 10.79 22.81 -18.68
N ARG A 305 9.62 22.94 -18.04
CA ARG A 305 9.51 23.07 -16.58
C ARG A 305 9.68 21.74 -15.84
N LEU A 306 9.34 20.62 -16.48
CA LEU A 306 9.56 19.26 -15.96
C LEU A 306 10.99 18.78 -16.18
N ASN A 307 11.56 19.09 -17.35
CA ASN A 307 12.87 18.60 -17.79
C ASN A 307 14.03 19.43 -17.20
N VAL A 308 14.00 19.65 -15.88
CA VAL A 308 15.09 20.34 -15.15
C VAL A 308 16.22 19.36 -14.84
N PHE A 309 15.86 18.15 -14.39
CA PHE A 309 16.81 17.07 -14.17
C PHE A 309 16.25 15.77 -14.75
N ARG A 310 16.96 15.19 -15.72
CA ARG A 310 16.54 13.99 -16.45
C ARG A 310 17.35 12.79 -15.98
N ILE A 311 16.67 11.69 -15.68
CA ILE A 311 17.27 10.39 -15.38
C ILE A 311 16.73 9.38 -16.39
N GLU A 312 17.61 8.88 -17.26
CA GLU A 312 17.28 7.81 -18.20
C GLU A 312 17.65 6.45 -17.58
N ILE A 313 16.69 5.55 -17.50
CA ILE A 313 16.92 4.19 -17.00
C ILE A 313 17.19 3.26 -18.18
N PRO A 314 18.36 2.61 -18.22
CA PRO A 314 18.70 1.70 -19.30
C PRO A 314 17.77 0.48 -19.31
N PRO A 315 17.35 0.02 -20.50
CA PRO A 315 16.63 -1.24 -20.62
C PRO A 315 17.52 -2.42 -20.22
N LEU A 316 16.91 -3.52 -19.79
CA LEU A 316 17.62 -4.69 -19.23
C LEU A 316 18.62 -5.29 -20.23
N ARG A 317 18.35 -5.22 -21.54
CA ARG A 317 19.29 -5.63 -22.60
C ARG A 317 20.61 -4.86 -22.66
N GLN A 318 20.67 -3.65 -22.10
CA GLN A 318 21.89 -2.84 -21.99
C GLN A 318 22.64 -3.10 -20.67
N ARG A 319 22.04 -3.83 -19.73
CA ARG A 319 22.60 -4.23 -18.44
C ARG A 319 22.38 -5.72 -18.17
N ARG A 320 22.73 -6.56 -19.16
CA ARG A 320 22.50 -8.02 -19.09
C ARG A 320 23.22 -8.70 -17.91
N GLU A 321 24.32 -8.10 -17.44
CA GLU A 321 25.05 -8.56 -16.26
C GLU A 321 24.25 -8.49 -14.96
N ASP A 322 23.16 -7.69 -14.92
CA ASP A 322 22.25 -7.64 -13.78
C ASP A 322 21.20 -8.77 -13.80
N VAL A 323 21.01 -9.46 -14.94
CA VAL A 323 19.99 -10.53 -15.10
C VAL A 323 20.16 -11.66 -14.08
N PRO A 324 21.37 -12.22 -13.82
CA PRO A 324 21.52 -13.26 -12.82
C PRO A 324 21.15 -12.78 -11.43
N LEU A 325 21.60 -11.58 -11.04
CA LEU A 325 21.33 -11.01 -9.73
C LEU A 325 19.82 -10.78 -9.53
N LEU A 326 19.15 -10.22 -10.52
CA LEU A 326 17.70 -10.02 -10.54
C LEU A 326 16.94 -11.35 -10.50
N ALA A 327 17.38 -12.35 -11.26
CA ALA A 327 16.74 -13.66 -11.29
C ALA A 327 16.78 -14.34 -9.91
N TYR A 328 17.94 -14.35 -9.26
CA TYR A 328 18.08 -14.89 -7.89
C TYR A 328 17.33 -14.05 -6.86
N HIS A 329 17.28 -12.74 -7.04
CA HIS A 329 16.49 -11.86 -6.20
C HIS A 329 14.99 -12.21 -6.25
N PHE A 330 14.42 -12.37 -7.45
CA PHE A 330 13.01 -12.76 -7.61
C PHE A 330 12.74 -14.19 -7.15
N LEU A 331 13.68 -15.11 -7.38
CA LEU A 331 13.59 -16.48 -6.88
C LEU A 331 13.46 -16.51 -5.35
N LYS A 332 14.32 -15.74 -4.65
CA LYS A 332 14.26 -15.61 -3.18
C LYS A 332 12.93 -15.04 -2.69
N HIS A 333 12.36 -14.06 -3.40
CA HIS A 333 11.07 -13.47 -3.03
C HIS A 333 9.90 -14.43 -3.29
N GLY A 334 9.89 -15.15 -4.42
CA GLY A 334 8.87 -16.15 -4.74
C GLY A 334 8.78 -17.27 -3.70
N ARG A 335 9.92 -17.65 -3.09
CA ARG A 335 9.98 -18.65 -2.02
C ARG A 335 9.25 -18.24 -0.73
N ALA A 336 9.21 -16.94 -0.41
CA ALA A 336 8.52 -16.47 0.79
C ALA A 336 6.99 -16.65 0.70
N ALA A 337 6.46 -16.77 -0.53
CA ALA A 337 5.04 -16.96 -0.78
C ALA A 337 4.63 -18.46 -0.88
N VAL A 338 5.58 -19.37 -1.15
CA VAL A 338 5.29 -20.78 -1.47
C VAL A 338 6.28 -21.71 -0.79
N GLY A 339 5.80 -22.60 0.08
CA GLY A 339 6.63 -23.66 0.69
C GLY A 339 7.13 -24.66 -0.36
N ASN A 340 8.36 -25.16 -0.24
CA ASN A 340 9.05 -26.05 -1.18
C ASN A 340 9.33 -25.47 -2.59
N ALA A 341 9.51 -24.15 -2.68
CA ALA A 341 9.95 -23.50 -3.92
C ALA A 341 11.45 -23.74 -4.21
N PRO A 342 11.84 -23.79 -5.50
CA PRO A 342 13.23 -23.96 -5.94
C PRO A 342 14.19 -22.93 -5.32
N THR A 343 15.42 -23.36 -5.10
CA THR A 343 16.50 -22.52 -4.55
C THR A 343 17.55 -22.16 -5.59
N GLU A 344 17.59 -22.91 -6.69
CA GLU A 344 18.62 -22.81 -7.72
C GLU A 344 18.03 -22.66 -9.12
N ILE A 345 18.85 -22.14 -10.04
CA ILE A 345 18.54 -22.02 -11.46
C ILE A 345 19.59 -22.81 -12.22
N GLN A 346 19.16 -23.71 -13.10
CA GLN A 346 20.07 -24.51 -13.89
C GLN A 346 20.90 -23.61 -14.84
N PRO A 347 22.21 -23.87 -15.06
CA PRO A 347 23.06 -23.06 -15.92
C PRO A 347 22.48 -22.81 -17.32
N GLU A 348 21.92 -23.84 -17.96
CA GLU A 348 21.30 -23.73 -19.28
C GLU A 348 20.07 -22.81 -19.28
N ALA A 349 19.31 -22.78 -18.17
CA ALA A 349 18.19 -21.85 -18.01
C ALA A 349 18.71 -20.41 -17.87
N MET A 350 19.82 -20.21 -17.16
CA MET A 350 20.48 -18.91 -17.02
C MET A 350 21.02 -18.40 -18.35
N GLU A 351 21.63 -19.26 -19.18
CA GLU A 351 22.10 -18.90 -20.51
C GLU A 351 20.95 -18.42 -21.42
N ILE A 352 19.80 -19.11 -21.40
CA ILE A 352 18.59 -18.68 -22.13
C ILE A 352 18.14 -17.29 -21.66
N MET A 353 18.17 -17.03 -20.35
CA MET A 353 17.79 -15.73 -19.79
C MET A 353 18.77 -14.61 -20.17
N LEU A 354 20.07 -14.88 -20.19
CA LEU A 354 21.10 -13.92 -20.61
C LEU A 354 21.03 -13.61 -22.12
N ALA A 355 20.61 -14.58 -22.94
CA ALA A 355 20.45 -14.40 -24.37
C ALA A 355 19.20 -13.57 -24.74
N HIS A 356 18.17 -13.57 -23.90
CA HIS A 356 16.91 -12.87 -24.16
C HIS A 356 17.04 -11.34 -24.08
N ASP A 357 16.28 -10.62 -24.92
CA ASP A 357 16.33 -9.14 -25.01
C ASP A 357 15.45 -8.42 -23.99
N TRP A 358 14.54 -9.14 -23.33
CA TRP A 358 13.65 -8.63 -22.28
C TRP A 358 12.90 -7.35 -22.68
N PRO A 359 12.02 -7.38 -23.69
CA PRO A 359 11.22 -6.21 -24.10
C PRO A 359 10.32 -5.66 -22.99
N GLY A 360 9.88 -6.47 -22.03
CA GLY A 360 9.19 -6.02 -20.82
C GLY A 360 10.11 -5.79 -19.62
N ASN A 361 11.43 -5.78 -19.86
CA ASN A 361 12.49 -5.46 -18.91
C ASN A 361 12.41 -6.29 -17.61
N VAL A 362 12.64 -5.65 -16.46
CA VAL A 362 12.69 -6.29 -15.14
C VAL A 362 11.33 -6.90 -14.77
N ARG A 363 10.23 -6.28 -15.20
CA ARG A 363 8.87 -6.81 -14.98
C ARG A 363 8.64 -8.13 -15.71
N GLU A 364 9.11 -8.25 -16.95
CA GLU A 364 9.04 -9.52 -17.70
C GLU A 364 9.92 -10.60 -17.06
N LEU A 365 11.13 -10.25 -16.62
CA LEU A 365 12.02 -11.17 -15.90
C LEU A 365 11.37 -11.68 -14.60
N ALA A 366 10.79 -10.79 -13.80
CA ALA A 366 10.10 -11.16 -12.57
C ALA A 366 8.96 -12.15 -12.86
N ASN A 367 8.11 -11.85 -13.85
CA ASN A 367 7.01 -12.73 -14.25
C ASN A 367 7.52 -14.09 -14.77
N ALA A 368 8.65 -14.11 -15.49
CA ALA A 368 9.23 -15.34 -16.01
C ALA A 368 9.78 -16.24 -14.88
N ILE A 369 10.42 -15.65 -13.87
CA ILE A 369 10.91 -16.37 -12.70
C ILE A 369 9.74 -16.86 -11.83
N GLU A 370 8.71 -16.06 -11.63
CA GLU A 370 7.50 -16.47 -10.92
C GLU A 370 6.84 -17.66 -11.61
N HIS A 371 6.65 -17.58 -12.94
CA HIS A 371 6.12 -18.69 -13.74
C HIS A 371 6.97 -19.95 -13.60
N ALA A 372 8.30 -19.84 -13.69
CA ALA A 372 9.19 -20.98 -13.55
C ALA A 372 9.16 -21.57 -12.13
N THR A 373 9.02 -20.74 -11.10
CA THR A 373 8.89 -21.15 -9.69
C THR A 373 7.62 -21.98 -9.48
N ILE A 374 6.51 -21.60 -10.12
CA ILE A 374 5.24 -22.35 -10.07
C ILE A 374 5.37 -23.72 -10.75
N LEU A 375 6.03 -23.79 -11.91
CA LEU A 375 6.19 -25.06 -12.64
C LEU A 375 7.23 -26.01 -12.02
N SER A 376 8.14 -25.48 -11.21
CA SER A 376 9.18 -26.24 -10.53
C SER A 376 8.81 -26.59 -9.08
N MET A 377 7.56 -26.38 -8.65
CA MET A 377 7.11 -26.79 -7.31
C MET A 377 7.44 -28.25 -7.01
N GLY A 378 8.11 -28.49 -5.87
CA GLY A 378 8.59 -29.81 -5.47
C GLY A 378 9.95 -30.21 -6.03
N ARG A 379 10.59 -29.35 -6.85
CA ARG A 379 11.98 -29.50 -7.31
C ARG A 379 12.87 -28.40 -6.70
N PRO A 380 14.14 -28.70 -6.40
CA PRO A 380 15.06 -27.70 -5.84
C PRO A 380 15.60 -26.72 -6.89
N ILE A 381 15.42 -27.00 -8.19
CA ILE A 381 16.06 -26.29 -9.29
C ILE A 381 15.06 -25.95 -10.40
N ILE A 382 15.20 -24.75 -10.99
CA ILE A 382 14.49 -24.33 -12.20
C ILE A 382 15.23 -24.86 -13.43
N GLU A 383 14.52 -25.62 -14.27
CA GLU A 383 15.04 -26.15 -15.53
C GLU A 383 14.66 -25.25 -16.74
N PRO A 384 15.37 -25.35 -17.88
CA PRO A 384 15.02 -24.62 -19.10
C PRO A 384 13.56 -24.75 -19.53
N ALA A 385 12.96 -25.93 -19.30
CA ALA A 385 11.57 -26.22 -19.68
C ALA A 385 10.53 -25.42 -18.87
N ASP A 386 10.90 -24.95 -17.68
CA ASP A 386 10.02 -24.20 -16.77
C ASP A 386 9.91 -22.72 -17.16
N LEU A 387 10.87 -22.22 -17.95
CA LEU A 387 10.82 -20.87 -18.49
C LEU A 387 9.64 -20.71 -19.47
N PRO A 388 9.00 -19.53 -19.52
CA PRO A 388 7.95 -19.25 -20.50
C PRO A 388 8.41 -19.52 -21.93
N GLY A 389 7.50 -20.03 -22.76
CA GLY A 389 7.81 -20.36 -24.17
C GLY A 389 8.25 -19.15 -25.01
N THR A 390 7.88 -17.93 -24.62
CA THR A 390 8.38 -16.68 -25.24
C THR A 390 9.88 -16.50 -25.01
N VAL A 391 10.34 -16.68 -23.77
CA VAL A 391 11.75 -16.56 -23.38
C VAL A 391 12.60 -17.64 -24.05
N ARG A 392 12.11 -18.90 -24.03
CA ARG A 392 12.78 -20.03 -24.71
C ARG A 392 12.93 -19.84 -26.22
N ARG A 393 11.92 -19.27 -26.90
CA ARG A 393 11.93 -19.08 -28.36
C ARG A 393 12.79 -17.90 -28.81
N GLY A 394 13.03 -16.92 -27.95
CA GLY A 394 13.94 -15.79 -28.22
C GLY A 394 15.38 -16.24 -28.49
N ALA A 395 15.86 -17.27 -27.77
CA ALA A 395 17.20 -17.84 -27.97
C ALA A 395 17.40 -18.47 -29.36
N VAL A 396 16.35 -19.04 -29.95
CA VAL A 396 16.42 -19.73 -31.26
C VAL A 396 16.58 -18.75 -32.43
N ARG A 397 16.13 -17.50 -32.30
CA ARG A 397 16.32 -16.46 -33.34
C ARG A 397 17.75 -15.90 -33.38
N ALA A 398 18.48 -15.91 -32.26
CA ALA A 398 19.87 -15.47 -32.20
C ALA A 398 20.84 -16.51 -32.80
N ALA A 399 20.51 -17.80 -32.72
CA ALA A 399 21.35 -18.90 -33.19
C ALA A 399 21.41 -19.08 -34.73
N THR A 400 20.62 -18.33 -35.51
CA THR A 400 20.70 -18.33 -36.97
C THR A 400 21.67 -17.28 -37.55
N GLY A 401 22.37 -16.53 -36.69
CA GLY A 401 23.54 -15.74 -37.06
C GLY A 401 24.82 -16.55 -36.80
N THR A 402 25.66 -16.66 -37.81
CA THR A 402 26.92 -17.45 -37.87
C THR A 402 27.77 -17.33 -36.58
N PRO A 403 28.31 -18.44 -36.02
CA PRO A 403 29.04 -18.40 -34.76
C PRO A 403 30.44 -17.77 -34.93
N SER A 404 30.73 -16.74 -34.14
CA SER A 404 32.09 -16.27 -33.86
C SER A 404 32.46 -16.69 -32.44
N HIS A 405 33.46 -17.55 -32.32
CA HIS A 405 33.94 -18.10 -31.06
C HIS A 405 34.50 -17.02 -30.12
N ALA A 406 33.92 -16.90 -28.92
CA ALA A 406 34.64 -16.55 -27.70
C ALA A 406 33.80 -16.97 -26.48
N ALA A 407 34.19 -18.06 -25.82
CA ALA A 407 33.66 -18.41 -24.50
C ALA A 407 34.30 -17.50 -23.44
N PRO A 408 33.54 -16.89 -22.51
CA PRO A 408 34.13 -16.39 -21.28
C PRO A 408 34.01 -17.45 -20.18
N VAL A 409 35.15 -17.68 -19.53
CA VAL A 409 35.35 -18.52 -18.36
C VAL A 409 34.52 -17.95 -17.19
N ILE A 410 33.66 -18.78 -16.60
CA ILE A 410 33.00 -18.50 -15.33
C ILE A 410 34.10 -18.37 -14.26
N ARG A 411 34.32 -17.17 -13.73
CA ARG A 411 35.06 -16.99 -12.47
C ARG A 411 34.08 -17.15 -11.32
N GLU A 412 34.45 -18.03 -10.40
CA GLU A 412 33.80 -18.27 -9.12
C GLU A 412 33.53 -16.94 -8.39
N PHE A 413 32.25 -16.55 -8.32
CA PHE A 413 31.83 -15.35 -7.61
C PHE A 413 31.75 -15.66 -6.11
N ALA A 414 32.80 -15.26 -5.37
CA ALA A 414 32.78 -15.28 -3.92
C ALA A 414 31.85 -14.17 -3.40
N PHE A 415 30.77 -14.58 -2.72
CA PHE A 415 29.86 -13.71 -1.99
C PHE A 415 30.64 -12.96 -0.89
N ARG A 416 30.72 -11.63 -0.97
CA ARG A 416 31.18 -10.78 0.13
C ARG A 416 30.02 -9.92 0.61
N GLU A 417 29.44 -10.30 1.74
CA GLU A 417 28.55 -9.42 2.51
C GLU A 417 29.35 -8.21 3.01
N ALA A 418 28.90 -7.00 2.67
CA ALA A 418 29.37 -5.76 3.26
C ALA A 418 28.18 -5.06 3.91
N LEU A 419 28.05 -5.22 5.23
CA LEU A 419 27.21 -4.37 6.09
C LEU A 419 28.07 -3.22 6.61
N PRO A 420 27.66 -1.95 6.49
CA PRO A 420 28.19 -0.90 7.34
C PRO A 420 27.26 -0.68 8.53
N ALA A 421 27.79 -0.89 9.73
CA ALA A 421 27.23 -0.39 10.97
C ALA A 421 27.49 1.13 11.08
N SER A 422 26.45 1.92 11.34
CA SER A 422 26.64 3.25 11.96
C SER A 422 25.40 3.68 12.73
N SER A 423 25.57 3.93 14.03
CA SER A 423 24.60 4.60 14.91
C SER A 423 24.46 6.08 14.56
N PRO A 424 23.28 6.68 14.78
CA PRO A 424 23.17 8.12 14.98
C PRO A 424 22.87 8.47 16.45
N ALA A 425 23.58 9.49 16.96
CA ALA A 425 23.30 10.19 18.20
C ALA A 425 22.23 11.30 17.99
N PRO A 426 21.57 11.82 19.04
CA PRO A 426 20.25 12.44 18.94
C PRO A 426 20.29 13.97 18.72
N LEU A 427 19.28 14.48 18.01
CA LEU A 427 18.97 15.92 17.89
C LEU A 427 17.79 16.29 18.80
N GLY A 428 17.87 17.49 19.37
CA GLY A 428 17.03 18.02 20.45
C GLY A 428 15.58 18.39 20.09
N PRO A 429 14.82 18.96 21.06
CA PRO A 429 13.37 18.99 21.02
C PRO A 429 12.81 20.19 20.25
N PRO A 430 11.71 20.04 19.48
CA PRO A 430 10.93 21.17 18.99
C PRO A 430 9.84 21.61 20.01
N PRO A 431 9.31 22.84 19.85
CA PRO A 431 8.54 23.58 20.86
C PRO A 431 7.03 23.26 20.82
N PRO A 432 6.23 23.78 21.78
CA PRO A 432 4.88 23.27 22.04
C PRO A 432 3.76 24.09 21.38
N ARG A 433 2.55 23.53 21.52
CA ARG A 433 1.18 24.10 21.37
C ARG A 433 0.53 23.74 20.02
N ILE A 434 -0.79 23.64 19.86
CA ILE A 434 -1.93 24.32 20.49
C ILE A 434 -3.12 23.35 20.57
N VAL A 435 -3.94 23.54 21.60
CA VAL A 435 -5.21 22.85 21.89
C VAL A 435 -6.32 23.38 20.97
N GLU A 436 -7.06 22.50 20.28
CA GLU A 436 -8.45 22.79 19.90
C GLU A 436 -9.37 21.58 20.06
N GLN A 437 -10.53 21.84 20.64
CA GLN A 437 -11.58 20.89 21.04
C GLN A 437 -12.45 20.46 19.84
N PRO A 438 -13.04 19.26 19.87
CA PRO A 438 -13.86 18.74 18.78
C PRO A 438 -15.35 19.14 18.91
N PHE A 439 -15.96 19.50 17.78
CA PHE A 439 -17.40 19.54 17.62
C PHE A 439 -17.96 18.14 17.30
N ALA A 440 -19.05 17.80 18.00
CA ALA A 440 -19.74 16.53 17.96
C ALA A 440 -20.43 16.22 16.62
N ALA A 441 -20.50 14.93 16.27
CA ALA A 441 -21.44 14.43 15.28
C ALA A 441 -21.99 13.05 15.67
N ALA A 442 -23.32 12.95 15.56
CA ALA A 442 -24.18 11.86 15.99
C ALA A 442 -24.11 10.61 15.10
N SER A 443 -24.46 9.46 15.69
CA SER A 443 -24.54 8.14 15.07
C SER A 443 -25.75 7.98 14.12
N PRO A 444 -25.65 7.08 13.12
CA PRO A 444 -26.81 6.44 12.52
C PRO A 444 -26.88 4.91 12.83
N PRO A 445 -28.06 4.28 12.66
CA PRO A 445 -28.39 2.99 13.24
C PRO A 445 -28.20 1.79 12.29
N GLN A 446 -28.23 0.60 12.90
CA GLN A 446 -27.95 -0.73 12.36
C GLN A 446 -29.11 -1.33 11.55
N GLU A 447 -28.79 -2.17 10.56
CA GLU A 447 -29.72 -3.16 9.98
C GLU A 447 -29.08 -4.55 9.88
N SER A 448 -29.94 -5.55 10.12
CA SER A 448 -29.69 -6.98 10.36
C SER A 448 -29.60 -7.85 9.09
N VAL A 449 -28.79 -8.91 9.17
CA VAL A 449 -28.46 -9.88 8.10
C VAL A 449 -29.34 -11.14 8.17
N VAL A 450 -29.68 -11.72 7.01
CA VAL A 450 -30.27 -13.08 6.85
C VAL A 450 -29.45 -13.86 5.79
N PRO A 451 -29.19 -15.18 5.94
CA PRO A 451 -28.18 -15.88 5.14
C PRO A 451 -28.72 -16.51 3.84
N ALA A 452 -27.86 -16.64 2.81
CA ALA A 452 -28.16 -17.20 1.49
C ALA A 452 -27.61 -18.63 1.29
N ALA A 453 -28.32 -19.43 0.48
CA ALA A 453 -28.08 -20.84 0.15
C ALA A 453 -27.12 -21.04 -1.06
N PRO A 454 -26.62 -22.26 -1.34
CA PRO A 454 -25.44 -22.48 -2.19
C PRO A 454 -25.78 -22.52 -3.69
N VAL A 455 -24.86 -22.03 -4.53
CA VAL A 455 -25.03 -21.97 -6.00
C VAL A 455 -23.91 -22.77 -6.68
N THR A 456 -24.31 -23.71 -7.55
CA THR A 456 -23.41 -24.45 -8.46
C THR A 456 -23.05 -23.64 -9.70
N PRO A 457 -21.80 -23.72 -10.23
CA PRO A 457 -21.40 -22.92 -11.38
C PRO A 457 -21.84 -23.56 -12.72
N VAL A 458 -22.44 -22.75 -13.59
CA VAL A 458 -22.75 -23.11 -14.99
C VAL A 458 -21.76 -22.45 -15.93
N THR A 459 -21.18 -23.24 -16.83
CA THR A 459 -20.21 -22.86 -17.85
C THR A 459 -20.89 -22.22 -19.07
N HIS A 460 -20.52 -20.99 -19.46
CA HIS A 460 -20.86 -20.43 -20.78
C HIS A 460 -19.63 -19.78 -21.43
N MET A 461 -19.01 -20.52 -22.35
CA MET A 461 -18.00 -20.01 -23.29
C MET A 461 -18.69 -19.24 -24.41
N GLY A 462 -18.22 -18.02 -24.72
CA GLY A 462 -18.49 -17.34 -26.00
C GLY A 462 -19.47 -16.16 -26.00
N HIS A 463 -19.99 -15.73 -24.83
CA HIS A 463 -20.89 -14.58 -24.73
C HIS A 463 -20.21 -13.39 -24.07
N SER A 464 -20.48 -12.16 -24.56
CA SER A 464 -20.01 -10.95 -23.88
C SER A 464 -20.68 -10.83 -22.50
N LEU A 465 -20.07 -10.12 -21.56
CA LEU A 465 -20.67 -9.87 -20.24
C LEU A 465 -22.08 -9.27 -20.34
N ALA A 466 -22.34 -8.45 -21.37
CA ALA A 466 -23.65 -7.87 -21.63
C ALA A 466 -24.69 -8.91 -22.09
N ASP A 467 -24.26 -9.93 -22.85
CA ASP A 467 -25.12 -11.01 -23.31
C ASP A 467 -25.48 -11.97 -22.18
N VAL A 468 -24.50 -12.29 -21.32
CA VAL A 468 -24.73 -13.09 -20.11
C VAL A 468 -25.69 -12.36 -19.16
N GLU A 469 -25.50 -11.06 -18.96
CA GLU A 469 -26.40 -10.22 -18.15
C GLU A 469 -27.83 -10.24 -18.74
N LYS A 470 -27.96 -10.04 -20.06
CA LYS A 470 -29.25 -10.06 -20.75
C LYS A 470 -29.95 -11.42 -20.62
N MET A 471 -29.23 -12.51 -20.84
CA MET A 471 -29.77 -13.87 -20.71
C MET A 471 -30.27 -14.14 -19.30
N HIS A 472 -29.44 -13.85 -18.29
CA HIS A 472 -29.79 -14.09 -16.89
C HIS A 472 -30.99 -13.24 -16.43
N ILE A 473 -31.07 -11.98 -16.89
CA ILE A 473 -32.21 -11.11 -16.61
C ILE A 473 -33.50 -11.65 -17.23
N LEU A 474 -33.46 -12.13 -18.48
CA LEU A 474 -34.64 -12.66 -19.17
C LEU A 474 -35.10 -14.00 -18.58
N GLU A 475 -34.16 -14.87 -18.19
CA GLU A 475 -34.45 -16.14 -17.54
C GLU A 475 -35.09 -15.93 -16.16
N SER A 476 -34.53 -15.03 -15.35
CA SER A 476 -35.11 -14.65 -14.04
C SER A 476 -36.51 -14.04 -14.18
N LEU A 477 -36.78 -13.29 -15.27
CA LEU A 477 -38.11 -12.75 -15.55
C LEU A 477 -39.11 -13.85 -15.91
N LYS A 478 -38.66 -14.88 -16.63
CA LYS A 478 -39.46 -16.04 -17.03
C LYS A 478 -39.81 -16.92 -15.82
N GLU A 479 -38.84 -17.20 -14.95
CA GLU A 479 -39.05 -17.94 -13.70
C GLU A 479 -39.97 -17.19 -12.72
N ALA A 480 -39.90 -15.86 -12.71
CA ALA A 480 -40.80 -15.01 -11.94
C ALA A 480 -42.20 -14.85 -12.58
N GLY A 481 -42.48 -15.52 -13.71
CA GLY A 481 -43.77 -15.45 -14.40
C GLY A 481 -44.11 -14.06 -14.94
N GLY A 482 -43.11 -13.26 -15.32
CA GLY A 482 -43.28 -11.88 -15.77
C GLY A 482 -43.41 -10.85 -14.63
N ASN A 483 -43.39 -11.28 -13.36
CA ASN A 483 -43.44 -10.35 -12.23
C ASN A 483 -42.08 -9.68 -12.00
N ARG A 484 -41.96 -8.43 -12.47
CA ARG A 484 -40.73 -7.62 -12.39
C ARG A 484 -40.22 -7.39 -10.97
N THR A 485 -41.10 -7.28 -9.98
CA THR A 485 -40.69 -7.08 -8.58
C THR A 485 -40.05 -8.34 -8.00
N ARG A 486 -40.61 -9.51 -8.33
CA ARG A 486 -40.07 -10.80 -7.91
C ARG A 486 -38.76 -11.14 -8.63
N ALA A 487 -38.67 -10.86 -9.93
CA ALA A 487 -37.45 -11.02 -10.71
C ALA A 487 -36.31 -10.12 -10.21
N ALA A 488 -36.60 -8.85 -9.92
CA ALA A 488 -35.61 -7.90 -9.40
C ALA A 488 -35.05 -8.35 -8.04
N ARG A 489 -35.91 -8.89 -7.16
CA ARG A 489 -35.50 -9.45 -5.87
C ARG A 489 -34.59 -10.67 -6.04
N SER A 490 -34.90 -11.57 -6.98
CA SER A 490 -34.08 -12.75 -7.27
C SER A 490 -32.71 -12.38 -7.83
N LEU A 491 -32.65 -11.33 -8.64
CA LEU A 491 -31.43 -10.80 -9.25
C LEU A 491 -30.61 -9.89 -8.30
N GLY A 492 -31.12 -9.57 -7.11
CA GLY A 492 -30.46 -8.65 -6.18
C GLY A 492 -30.37 -7.20 -6.67
N ILE A 493 -31.22 -6.78 -7.60
CA ILE A 493 -31.23 -5.42 -8.18
C ILE A 493 -32.55 -4.68 -7.89
N SER A 494 -32.54 -3.35 -7.98
CA SER A 494 -33.79 -2.58 -7.82
C SER A 494 -34.72 -2.75 -9.03
N VAL A 495 -36.03 -2.69 -8.81
CA VAL A 495 -37.05 -2.76 -9.89
C VAL A 495 -36.84 -1.66 -10.94
N ARG A 496 -36.37 -0.49 -10.51
CA ARG A 496 -36.00 0.63 -11.40
C ARG A 496 -34.81 0.28 -12.29
N HIS A 497 -33.79 -0.40 -11.74
CA HIS A 497 -32.65 -0.87 -12.52
C HIS A 497 -33.08 -1.93 -13.53
N LEU A 498 -33.89 -2.92 -13.11
CA LEU A 498 -34.43 -3.95 -14.00
C LEU A 498 -35.23 -3.35 -15.16
N ARG A 499 -36.12 -2.37 -14.91
CA ARG A 499 -36.88 -1.67 -15.97
C ARG A 499 -35.96 -0.97 -16.98
N ARG A 500 -34.92 -0.30 -16.52
CA ARG A 500 -33.94 0.37 -17.39
C ARG A 500 -33.21 -0.64 -18.30
N LYS A 501 -32.82 -1.80 -17.75
CA LYS A 501 -32.15 -2.86 -18.50
C LYS A 501 -33.10 -3.51 -19.52
N LEU A 502 -34.33 -3.84 -19.12
CA LEU A 502 -35.36 -4.38 -20.04
C LEU A 502 -35.66 -3.42 -21.21
N HIS A 503 -35.72 -2.11 -20.94
CA HIS A 503 -35.87 -1.09 -21.99
C HIS A 503 -34.66 -1.05 -22.94
N ALA A 504 -33.44 -1.08 -22.39
CA ALA A 504 -32.21 -1.12 -23.19
C ALA A 504 -32.11 -2.39 -24.06
N TYR A 505 -32.70 -3.50 -23.61
CA TYR A 505 -32.77 -4.75 -24.38
C TYR A 505 -33.96 -4.85 -25.35
N GLY A 506 -34.82 -3.84 -25.41
CA GLY A 506 -35.99 -3.81 -26.29
C GLY A 506 -37.09 -4.80 -25.91
N TYR A 507 -37.17 -5.22 -24.65
CA TYR A 507 -38.18 -6.18 -24.18
C TYR A 507 -39.57 -5.52 -24.12
N LYS A 508 -40.54 -6.04 -24.90
CA LYS A 508 -41.95 -5.60 -24.89
C LYS A 508 -42.79 -6.60 -24.10
N ASP A 509 -43.53 -6.13 -23.09
CA ASP A 509 -44.42 -6.98 -22.28
C ASP A 509 -45.54 -7.55 -23.16
N GLY A 510 -45.80 -8.85 -23.06
CA GLY A 510 -46.92 -9.52 -23.73
C GLY A 510 -48.27 -9.35 -23.03
N LYS A 511 -48.49 -8.27 -22.27
CA LYS A 511 -49.77 -7.96 -21.59
C LYS A 511 -49.97 -6.44 -21.49
N ASP A 512 -50.60 -5.87 -22.53
CA ASP A 512 -51.32 -4.60 -22.42
C ASP A 512 -52.79 -4.86 -22.03
N ASP A 513 -53.38 -3.83 -21.41
CA ASP A 513 -54.78 -3.57 -21.09
C ASP A 513 -55.44 -4.22 -19.86
N ALA A 514 -55.41 -3.47 -18.75
CA ALA A 514 -56.63 -3.11 -18.02
C ALA A 514 -56.44 -1.74 -17.33
N PRO A 515 -57.29 -0.73 -17.62
CA PRO A 515 -57.18 0.60 -17.02
C PRO A 515 -57.91 0.63 -15.67
N VAL A 516 -57.38 1.41 -14.72
CA VAL A 516 -58.15 1.95 -13.60
C VAL A 516 -57.73 3.43 -13.44
N GLU A 517 -58.64 4.31 -13.85
CA GLU A 517 -58.79 5.67 -13.32
C GLU A 517 -60.01 5.68 -12.37
N PRO A 518 -60.21 6.73 -11.54
CA PRO A 518 -59.25 7.70 -11.02
C PRO A 518 -58.93 7.51 -9.53
#